data_AF-A0AA39I0X8-F1
#
_entry.id   AF-A0AA39I0X8-F1
#
_cell.length_a   1.000
_cell.length_b   1.000
_cell.length_c   1.000
_cell.angle_alpha   90.00
_cell.angle_beta   90.00
_cell.angle_gamma   90.00
#
_symmetry.space_group_name_H-M   'P 1'
#
loop_
_entity.id
_entity.type
_entity.pdbx_description
1 polymer ?
#
loop_
_entity_poly.entity_id
_entity_poly.type
_entity_poly.pdbx_seq_one_letter_code
_entity_poly.pdbx_strand_id
1 'polypeptide(L)'
;MFFPILLLFLVATADACTPMKPTERDMSKGVCEDPDDMGICPDPTKTPKMTTTSALMTTTTTPTSTVTTSTTPTFTGQPDYTVDFNGKNFVLITDLANTSPYSYDNKNIAKTHLYRNHRVFEINENSAGNTAVTVYCYDGQTFCICDGGGNCYREPVAARKQDFINTVLTCENEGKCTVDGHMVGGSKKVYKDIQYLSCNVCADNVKLDNSAPLRPCYRTAAELQKMDTETCALGSEISSQVCKPDIAGIANTYVIESSLNWYYIDRAQRCRYRQGLDLMYLMQSEKEDEEISSFSGGELCVVTENHKHYSTSGRWALWQHCAKGECNLYAWLNEDSVFSLVNDPNKKYAYAMQKAAQAAGKTYDDPDEYVSRVVWIGYGPCTCNVK
;
A
#
# COMPACT_ATOMS: atom_id res chain seq x y z
N MET A 1 -46.26 9.62 47.80
CA MET A 1 -45.34 10.78 47.74
C MET A 1 -44.68 10.74 46.38
N PHE A 2 -45.13 11.63 45.49
CA PHE A 2 -44.58 11.82 44.14
C PHE A 2 -43.56 12.97 44.20
N PHE A 3 -42.36 12.74 43.69
CA PHE A 3 -41.38 13.79 43.41
C PHE A 3 -41.30 13.97 41.88
N PRO A 4 -41.43 15.19 41.33
CA PRO A 4 -41.20 15.44 39.92
C PRO A 4 -39.71 15.76 39.68
N ILE A 5 -39.16 15.18 38.61
CA ILE A 5 -37.86 15.54 38.05
C ILE A 5 -38.09 16.68 37.05
N LEU A 6 -37.43 17.81 37.32
CA LEU A 6 -37.40 19.01 36.50
C LEU A 6 -36.41 18.81 35.34
N LEU A 7 -36.90 18.82 34.09
CA LEU A 7 -36.08 18.95 32.89
C LEU A 7 -35.63 20.41 32.74
N LEU A 8 -34.31 20.63 32.63
CA LEU A 8 -33.72 21.91 32.24
C LEU A 8 -33.20 21.82 30.80
N PHE A 9 -33.83 22.58 29.91
CA PHE A 9 -33.31 22.89 28.57
C PHE A 9 -32.26 23.99 28.69
N LEU A 10 -31.07 23.76 28.14
CA LEU A 10 -30.11 24.82 27.82
C LEU A 10 -30.06 24.98 26.30
N VAL A 11 -30.63 26.10 25.86
CA VAL A 11 -30.46 26.67 24.53
C VAL A 11 -29.09 27.37 24.53
N ALA A 12 -28.21 27.00 23.62
CA ALA A 12 -27.01 27.75 23.30
C ALA A 12 -27.13 28.30 21.87
N THR A 13 -26.90 29.60 21.78
CA THR A 13 -27.08 30.48 20.63
C THR A 13 -26.01 30.28 19.56
N ALA A 14 -26.43 30.41 18.30
CA ALA A 14 -25.57 30.49 17.14
C ALA A 14 -24.87 31.87 17.10
N ASP A 15 -23.53 31.87 17.08
CA ASP A 15 -22.74 33.04 16.74
C ASP A 15 -22.02 32.83 15.40
N ALA A 16 -22.15 33.85 14.57
CA ALA A 16 -21.75 33.91 13.19
C ALA A 16 -20.22 33.99 13.02
N CYS A 17 -19.66 33.09 12.20
CA CYS A 17 -18.31 33.27 11.65
C CYS A 17 -18.40 34.03 10.33
N THR A 18 -17.77 35.20 10.30
CA THR A 18 -17.47 35.98 9.09
C THR A 18 -16.22 35.40 8.39
N PRO A 19 -16.17 35.38 7.04
CA PRO A 19 -15.00 34.87 6.33
C PRO A 19 -13.87 35.90 6.28
N MET A 20 -12.68 35.47 6.70
CA MET A 20 -11.43 36.20 6.51
C MET A 20 -11.02 36.21 5.03
N LYS A 21 -10.73 37.41 4.53
CA LYS A 21 -10.11 37.69 3.23
C LYS A 21 -8.64 37.24 3.22
N PRO A 22 -8.10 36.72 2.10
CA PRO A 22 -6.67 36.48 1.98
C PRO A 22 -5.92 37.80 1.74
N THR A 23 -4.91 38.06 2.55
CA THR A 23 -3.99 39.20 2.40
C THR A 23 -2.92 38.85 1.37
N GLU A 24 -2.78 39.68 0.33
CA GLU A 24 -1.66 39.68 -0.61
C GLU A 24 -0.33 39.86 0.13
N ARG A 25 0.64 38.97 -0.11
CA ARG A 25 2.04 39.21 0.25
C ARG A 25 2.72 39.90 -0.92
N ASP A 26 2.96 41.18 -0.71
CA ASP A 26 3.82 42.04 -1.50
C ASP A 26 5.29 41.58 -1.35
N MET A 27 5.98 41.39 -2.47
CA MET A 27 7.41 41.07 -2.52
C MET A 27 8.21 42.37 -2.33
N SER A 28 8.60 42.66 -1.09
CA SER A 28 9.47 43.79 -0.79
C SER A 28 10.91 43.51 -1.25
N LYS A 29 11.30 44.31 -2.23
CA LYS A 29 12.65 44.72 -2.64
C LYS A 29 13.72 44.58 -1.55
N GLY A 30 14.82 43.93 -1.92
CA GLY A 30 16.09 44.01 -1.20
C GLY A 30 16.68 45.41 -1.29
N VAL A 31 16.94 46.00 -0.12
CA VAL A 31 17.72 47.21 0.07
C VAL A 31 19.10 46.75 0.52
N CYS A 32 20.14 47.10 -0.25
CA CYS A 32 21.52 47.05 0.20
C CYS A 32 21.97 48.49 0.44
N GLU A 33 22.17 48.85 1.70
CA GLU A 33 22.95 50.01 2.15
C GLU A 33 24.21 49.44 2.81
N ASP A 34 25.39 49.60 2.20
CA ASP A 34 26.37 50.63 2.57
C ASP A 34 27.61 50.59 1.64
N PRO A 35 28.29 51.73 1.43
CA PRO A 35 29.37 51.92 0.47
C PRO A 35 30.77 51.77 1.12
N ASP A 36 31.79 51.81 0.25
CA ASP A 36 33.23 52.01 0.52
C ASP A 36 34.10 50.78 0.20
N ASP A 37 34.38 50.58 -1.10
CA ASP A 37 35.79 50.49 -1.52
C ASP A 37 35.96 50.84 -3.01
N MET A 38 36.95 51.68 -3.30
CA MET A 38 37.28 52.18 -4.62
C MET A 38 38.13 51.17 -5.38
N GLY A 39 37.64 50.70 -6.53
CA GLY A 39 38.39 49.81 -7.41
C GLY A 39 38.00 49.97 -8.88
N ILE A 40 38.80 50.74 -9.61
CA ILE A 40 38.74 51.01 -11.04
C ILE A 40 38.66 49.71 -11.86
N CYS A 41 37.70 49.59 -12.78
CA CYS A 41 37.80 48.68 -13.94
C CYS A 41 37.09 49.27 -15.19
N PRO A 42 37.68 49.09 -16.39
CA PRO A 42 37.38 49.88 -17.59
C PRO A 42 36.18 49.40 -18.42
N ASP A 43 35.63 50.35 -19.17
CA ASP A 43 34.59 50.24 -20.19
C ASP A 43 35.05 49.42 -21.43
N PRO A 44 34.32 48.35 -21.83
CA PRO A 44 34.54 47.69 -23.11
C PRO A 44 33.34 47.87 -24.05
N THR A 45 32.95 49.10 -24.38
CA THR A 45 32.22 49.37 -25.63
C THR A 45 33.19 49.59 -26.78
N LYS A 46 33.56 48.49 -27.47
CA LYS A 46 33.83 48.40 -28.93
C LYS A 46 34.51 47.08 -29.25
N THR A 47 33.78 46.17 -29.89
CA THR A 47 34.39 45.02 -30.58
C THR A 47 33.87 44.95 -32.02
N PRO A 48 34.76 44.81 -33.01
CA PRO A 48 34.41 44.78 -34.43
C PRO A 48 33.71 43.48 -34.85
N LYS A 49 32.77 43.64 -35.78
CA LYS A 49 31.94 42.59 -36.38
C LYS A 49 32.78 41.74 -37.35
N MET A 50 33.15 40.53 -36.95
CA MET A 50 33.68 39.50 -37.87
C MET A 50 32.51 38.73 -38.51
N THR A 51 32.49 38.71 -39.84
CA THR A 51 31.56 37.91 -40.63
C THR A 51 32.20 36.56 -40.90
N THR A 52 31.69 35.50 -40.28
CA THR A 52 32.10 34.12 -40.55
C THR A 52 31.05 33.46 -41.46
N THR A 53 31.42 33.22 -42.70
CA THR A 53 30.65 32.38 -43.65
C THR A 53 30.85 30.92 -43.25
N SER A 54 29.81 30.30 -42.67
CA SER A 54 29.81 28.86 -42.37
C SER A 54 29.13 28.12 -43.51
N ALA A 55 29.88 27.25 -44.18
CA ALA A 55 29.37 26.35 -45.21
C ALA A 55 28.50 25.27 -44.55
N LEU A 56 27.22 25.22 -44.95
CA LEU A 56 26.26 24.21 -44.52
C LEU A 56 26.61 22.88 -45.19
N MET A 57 27.33 22.00 -44.50
CA MET A 57 27.41 20.59 -44.89
C MET A 57 26.13 19.89 -44.44
N THR A 58 25.28 19.56 -45.42
CA THR A 58 24.08 18.76 -45.21
C THR A 58 24.47 17.29 -45.09
N THR A 59 24.65 16.81 -43.86
CA THR A 59 24.87 15.38 -43.59
C THR A 59 23.50 14.69 -43.53
N THR A 60 23.14 13.98 -44.59
CA THR A 60 21.95 13.12 -44.64
C THR A 60 22.18 11.89 -43.75
N THR A 61 21.72 11.93 -42.51
CA THR A 61 21.63 10.74 -41.66
C THR A 61 20.42 9.91 -42.09
N THR A 62 20.70 8.74 -42.66
CA THR A 62 19.67 7.74 -42.95
C THR A 62 19.18 7.17 -41.61
N PRO A 63 17.89 7.25 -41.26
CA PRO A 63 17.40 6.66 -40.03
C PRO A 63 17.53 5.14 -40.14
N THR A 64 18.47 4.57 -39.38
CA THR A 64 18.53 3.13 -39.17
C THR A 64 17.45 2.79 -38.15
N SER A 65 16.29 2.37 -38.63
CA SER A 65 15.25 1.78 -37.79
C SER A 65 15.74 0.43 -37.29
N THR A 66 16.37 0.42 -36.11
CA THR A 66 16.59 -0.81 -35.36
C THR A 66 15.23 -1.31 -34.89
N VAL A 67 14.66 -2.26 -35.62
CA VAL A 67 13.50 -3.02 -35.16
C VAL A 67 13.97 -3.87 -33.99
N THR A 68 13.77 -3.38 -32.78
CA THR A 68 13.93 -4.17 -31.57
C THR A 68 12.77 -5.16 -31.56
N THR A 69 12.98 -6.35 -32.14
CA THR A 69 12.04 -7.45 -32.03
C THR A 69 11.97 -7.86 -30.57
N SER A 70 11.02 -7.29 -29.83
CA SER A 70 10.66 -7.78 -28.51
C SER A 70 10.09 -9.17 -28.70
N THR A 71 10.90 -10.19 -28.46
CA THR A 71 10.43 -11.56 -28.33
C THR A 71 9.61 -11.63 -27.05
N THR A 72 8.30 -11.37 -27.15
CA THR A 72 7.35 -11.81 -26.13
C THR A 72 7.48 -13.32 -26.04
N PRO A 73 7.96 -13.89 -24.91
CA PRO A 73 8.05 -15.33 -24.78
C PRO A 73 6.64 -15.90 -24.93
N THR A 74 6.40 -16.62 -26.01
CA THR A 74 5.16 -17.37 -26.20
C THR A 74 5.24 -18.56 -25.25
N PHE A 75 4.67 -18.41 -24.05
CA PHE A 75 4.51 -19.52 -23.10
C PHE A 75 3.51 -20.52 -23.69
N THR A 76 4.02 -21.48 -24.45
CA THR A 76 3.26 -22.65 -24.89
C THR A 76 3.12 -23.62 -23.72
N GLY A 77 1.89 -23.79 -23.24
CA GLY A 77 1.54 -24.79 -22.23
C GLY A 77 1.40 -24.22 -20.82
N GLN A 78 0.39 -23.39 -20.59
CA GLN A 78 -0.15 -23.23 -19.24
C GLN A 78 -1.32 -24.22 -19.13
N PRO A 79 -1.36 -25.12 -18.14
CA PRO A 79 -2.53 -25.96 -17.94
C PRO A 79 -3.75 -25.05 -17.75
N ASP A 80 -4.85 -25.39 -18.42
CA ASP A 80 -6.17 -24.82 -18.14
C ASP A 80 -6.54 -25.20 -16.71
N TYR A 81 -6.10 -24.39 -15.76
CA TYR A 81 -6.47 -24.53 -14.38
C TYR A 81 -7.87 -23.93 -14.20
N THR A 82 -8.79 -24.78 -13.82
CA THR A 82 -10.10 -24.39 -13.32
C THR A 82 -10.05 -24.41 -11.80
N VAL A 83 -10.40 -23.28 -11.18
CA VAL A 83 -10.73 -23.25 -9.76
C VAL A 83 -12.00 -24.07 -9.57
N ASP A 84 -11.96 -25.07 -8.69
CA ASP A 84 -13.13 -25.85 -8.32
C ASP A 84 -13.95 -25.06 -7.29
N PHE A 85 -15.03 -24.43 -7.75
CA PHE A 85 -15.90 -23.64 -6.89
C PHE A 85 -16.88 -24.52 -6.14
N ASN A 86 -16.69 -24.64 -4.83
CA ASN A 86 -17.52 -25.48 -3.97
C ASN A 86 -18.62 -24.68 -3.23
N GLY A 87 -18.85 -23.43 -3.64
CA GLY A 87 -19.78 -22.48 -3.01
C GLY A 87 -19.24 -21.82 -1.74
N LYS A 88 -18.07 -22.23 -1.26
CA LYS A 88 -17.42 -21.68 -0.05
C LYS A 88 -16.16 -20.87 -0.37
N ASN A 89 -15.70 -20.96 -1.61
CA ASN A 89 -14.50 -20.31 -2.06
C ASN A 89 -14.77 -19.26 -3.15
N PHE A 90 -13.87 -18.30 -3.25
CA PHE A 90 -13.86 -17.30 -4.31
C PHE A 90 -12.42 -16.87 -4.62
N VAL A 91 -12.24 -16.26 -5.78
CA VAL A 91 -10.98 -15.73 -6.28
C VAL A 91 -10.93 -14.22 -6.07
N LEU A 92 -9.91 -13.76 -5.35
CA LEU A 92 -9.52 -12.36 -5.32
C LEU A 92 -8.40 -12.15 -6.33
N ILE A 93 -8.63 -11.34 -7.38
CA ILE A 93 -7.55 -11.00 -8.32
C ILE A 93 -6.62 -9.99 -7.65
N THR A 94 -5.32 -10.26 -7.66
CA THR A 94 -4.27 -9.40 -7.08
C THR A 94 -3.24 -9.03 -8.16
N ASP A 95 -3.70 -8.88 -9.40
CA ASP A 95 -2.89 -8.50 -10.55
C ASP A 95 -2.16 -7.17 -10.30
N LEU A 96 -1.05 -6.94 -11.01
CA LEU A 96 -0.25 -5.73 -10.88
C LEU A 96 -1.05 -4.45 -11.19
N ALA A 97 -2.04 -4.55 -12.08
CA ALA A 97 -2.99 -3.47 -12.35
C ALA A 97 -4.03 -3.28 -11.23
N ASN A 98 -4.28 -4.29 -10.39
CA ASN A 98 -5.20 -4.18 -9.26
C ASN A 98 -4.46 -3.62 -8.04
N THR A 99 -4.47 -2.30 -7.91
CA THR A 99 -3.84 -1.60 -6.78
C THR A 99 -4.67 -1.64 -5.50
N SER A 100 -5.85 -2.24 -5.50
CA SER A 100 -6.75 -2.10 -4.37
C SER A 100 -6.33 -2.89 -3.14
N PRO A 101 -6.36 -2.28 -1.96
CA PRO A 101 -6.13 -3.00 -0.74
C PRO A 101 -7.32 -3.91 -0.44
N TYR A 102 -7.05 -4.92 0.36
CA TYR A 102 -8.07 -5.82 0.88
C TYR A 102 -7.64 -6.28 2.27
N SER A 103 -8.60 -6.61 3.10
CA SER A 103 -8.38 -7.21 4.41
C SER A 103 -9.15 -8.50 4.52
N TYR A 104 -8.71 -9.42 5.38
CA TYR A 104 -9.47 -10.62 5.68
C TYR A 104 -9.23 -11.07 7.13
N ASP A 105 -10.22 -11.71 7.72
CA ASP A 105 -10.14 -12.27 9.06
C ASP A 105 -9.74 -13.75 8.98
N ASN A 106 -8.53 -14.07 9.43
CA ASN A 106 -8.03 -15.45 9.47
C ASN A 106 -8.96 -16.41 10.24
N LYS A 107 -9.78 -15.94 11.19
CA LYS A 107 -10.76 -16.78 11.90
C LYS A 107 -11.90 -17.24 10.99
N ASN A 108 -12.21 -16.44 9.98
CA ASN A 108 -13.28 -16.69 9.02
C ASN A 108 -12.80 -17.39 7.76
N ILE A 109 -11.48 -17.52 7.56
CA ILE A 109 -10.89 -18.20 6.41
C ILE A 109 -10.43 -19.61 6.82
N ALA A 110 -10.99 -20.62 6.17
CA ALA A 110 -10.55 -22.01 6.34
C ALA A 110 -9.21 -22.26 5.64
N LYS A 111 -9.04 -21.68 4.45
CA LYS A 111 -7.85 -21.89 3.63
C LYS A 111 -7.59 -20.70 2.71
N THR A 112 -6.32 -20.40 2.50
CA THR A 112 -5.88 -19.43 1.50
C THR A 112 -4.85 -20.09 0.59
N HIS A 113 -5.12 -20.07 -0.72
CA HIS A 113 -4.13 -20.41 -1.74
C HIS A 113 -3.59 -19.14 -2.37
N LEU A 114 -2.27 -19.01 -2.38
CA LEU A 114 -1.57 -17.86 -2.93
C LEU A 114 -1.00 -18.20 -4.29
N TYR A 115 -1.29 -17.37 -5.28
CA TYR A 115 -0.77 -17.46 -6.65
C TYR A 115 -0.15 -16.13 -7.06
N ARG A 116 0.47 -16.08 -8.24
CA ARG A 116 1.22 -14.89 -8.67
C ARG A 116 0.35 -13.65 -8.82
N ASN A 117 -0.86 -13.78 -9.37
CA ASN A 117 -1.74 -12.65 -9.66
C ASN A 117 -3.15 -12.80 -9.07
N HIS A 118 -3.37 -13.77 -8.19
CA HIS A 118 -4.65 -13.96 -7.51
C HIS A 118 -4.50 -14.78 -6.23
N ARG A 119 -5.57 -14.81 -5.44
CA ARG A 119 -5.72 -15.61 -4.23
C ARG A 119 -7.04 -16.35 -4.29
N VAL A 120 -7.04 -17.61 -3.84
CA VAL A 120 -8.28 -18.36 -3.63
C VAL A 120 -8.50 -18.46 -2.13
N PHE A 121 -9.60 -17.85 -1.67
CA PHE A 121 -10.03 -17.93 -0.29
C PHE A 121 -11.12 -18.98 -0.17
N GLU A 122 -11.02 -19.87 0.82
CA GLU A 122 -12.09 -20.76 1.24
C GLU A 122 -12.57 -20.31 2.62
N ILE A 123 -13.85 -19.93 2.72
CA ILE A 123 -14.45 -19.38 3.94
C ILE A 123 -14.88 -20.53 4.86
N ASN A 124 -14.60 -20.40 6.15
CA ASN A 124 -15.01 -21.34 7.19
C ASN A 124 -16.53 -21.34 7.33
N GLU A 125 -17.17 -22.50 7.21
CA GLU A 125 -18.63 -22.65 7.39
C GLU A 125 -19.09 -22.20 8.78
N ASN A 126 -18.26 -22.40 9.81
CA ASN A 126 -18.57 -21.95 11.17
C ASN A 126 -18.58 -20.41 11.31
N SER A 127 -18.11 -19.71 10.30
CA SER A 127 -18.10 -18.25 10.21
C SER A 127 -19.18 -17.72 9.25
N ALA A 128 -20.16 -18.54 8.87
CA ALA A 128 -21.29 -18.10 8.07
C ALA A 128 -21.96 -16.85 8.68
N GLY A 129 -22.27 -15.88 7.83
CA GLY A 129 -22.80 -14.56 8.25
C GLY A 129 -21.75 -13.54 8.70
N ASN A 130 -20.49 -13.94 8.92
CA ASN A 130 -19.41 -13.01 9.23
C ASN A 130 -18.66 -12.58 7.96
N THR A 131 -18.11 -11.35 7.99
CA THR A 131 -17.23 -10.86 6.92
C THR A 131 -15.94 -11.68 6.88
N ALA A 132 -15.67 -12.32 5.76
CA ALA A 132 -14.46 -13.08 5.53
C ALA A 132 -13.34 -12.21 4.95
N VAL A 133 -13.65 -11.50 3.86
CA VAL A 133 -12.72 -10.61 3.14
C VAL A 133 -13.42 -9.29 2.85
N THR A 134 -12.72 -8.19 3.01
CA THR A 134 -13.16 -6.85 2.60
C THR A 134 -12.24 -6.36 1.48
N VAL A 135 -12.80 -5.99 0.33
CA VAL A 135 -12.07 -5.42 -0.80
C VAL A 135 -12.42 -3.96 -0.94
N TYR A 136 -11.42 -3.08 -0.97
CA TYR A 136 -11.59 -1.63 -1.02
C TYR A 136 -11.25 -1.12 -2.41
N CYS A 137 -12.20 -0.53 -3.12
CA CYS A 137 -11.90 0.16 -4.38
C CYS A 137 -11.88 1.68 -4.14
N TYR A 138 -10.93 2.35 -4.79
CA TYR A 138 -10.76 3.80 -4.73
C TYR A 138 -11.69 4.55 -5.69
N ASP A 139 -11.79 5.87 -5.49
CA ASP A 139 -12.50 6.76 -6.41
C ASP A 139 -11.99 6.59 -7.85
N GLY A 140 -12.91 6.61 -8.81
CA GLY A 140 -12.64 6.39 -10.23
C GLY A 140 -12.33 4.94 -10.60
N GLN A 141 -12.26 4.02 -9.63
CA GLN A 141 -12.15 2.59 -9.92
C GLN A 141 -13.52 1.96 -10.19
N THR A 142 -13.49 0.70 -10.64
CA THR A 142 -14.68 -0.11 -10.91
C THR A 142 -14.56 -1.44 -10.16
N PHE A 143 -15.58 -1.82 -9.40
CA PHE A 143 -15.70 -3.18 -8.90
C PHE A 143 -15.93 -4.13 -10.06
N CYS A 144 -15.12 -5.17 -10.12
CA CYS A 144 -15.25 -6.27 -11.06
C CYS A 144 -15.65 -7.52 -10.29
N ILE A 145 -16.86 -8.03 -10.55
CA ILE A 145 -17.45 -9.10 -9.76
C ILE A 145 -18.02 -10.12 -10.73
N CYS A 146 -17.63 -11.40 -10.63
CA CYS A 146 -18.23 -12.45 -11.45
C CYS A 146 -18.91 -13.48 -10.57
N ASP A 147 -20.12 -13.88 -10.98
CA ASP A 147 -20.91 -14.92 -10.32
C ASP A 147 -20.64 -16.32 -10.88
N GLY A 148 -21.16 -17.36 -10.21
CA GLY A 148 -21.01 -18.75 -10.67
C GLY A 148 -21.76 -19.12 -11.93
N GLY A 149 -22.62 -18.24 -12.44
CA GLY A 149 -23.20 -18.34 -13.79
C GLY A 149 -22.26 -17.83 -14.89
N GLY A 150 -21.09 -17.31 -14.54
CA GLY A 150 -20.15 -16.68 -15.47
C GLY A 150 -20.55 -15.25 -15.85
N ASN A 151 -21.53 -14.64 -15.18
CA ASN A 151 -21.88 -13.25 -15.44
C ASN A 151 -20.94 -12.35 -14.64
N CYS A 152 -20.27 -11.43 -15.35
CA CYS A 152 -19.41 -10.43 -14.73
C CYS A 152 -20.07 -9.05 -14.74
N TYR A 153 -20.06 -8.39 -13.59
CA TYR A 153 -20.59 -7.06 -13.37
C TYR A 153 -19.43 -6.08 -13.19
N ARG A 154 -19.60 -4.89 -13.76
CA ARG A 154 -18.68 -3.75 -13.63
C ARG A 154 -19.46 -2.61 -12.99
N GLU A 155 -19.17 -2.33 -11.72
CA GLU A 155 -19.85 -1.28 -10.97
C GLU A 155 -18.87 -0.16 -10.63
N PRO A 156 -19.05 1.06 -11.19
CA PRO A 156 -18.21 2.19 -10.85
C PRO A 156 -18.31 2.52 -9.36
N VAL A 157 -17.17 2.77 -8.72
CA VAL A 157 -17.12 3.30 -7.36
C VAL A 157 -17.65 4.73 -7.38
N ALA A 158 -18.54 5.07 -6.45
CA ALA A 158 -19.14 6.40 -6.43
C ALA A 158 -18.08 7.46 -6.11
N ALA A 159 -18.09 8.56 -6.87
CA ALA A 159 -17.13 9.65 -6.69
C ALA A 159 -17.20 10.19 -5.26
N ARG A 160 -16.03 10.35 -4.62
CA ARG A 160 -15.82 10.86 -3.25
C ARG A 160 -16.13 9.92 -2.07
N LYS A 161 -16.25 8.61 -2.29
CA LYS A 161 -16.24 7.63 -1.19
C LYS A 161 -15.35 6.44 -1.55
N GLN A 162 -14.60 5.96 -0.56
CA GLN A 162 -14.11 4.60 -0.61
C GLN A 162 -15.31 3.69 -0.41
N ASP A 163 -15.64 2.93 -1.43
CA ASP A 163 -16.59 1.86 -1.30
C ASP A 163 -15.82 0.55 -1.11
N PHE A 164 -16.44 -0.37 -0.37
CA PHE A 164 -15.84 -1.67 -0.12
C PHE A 164 -16.89 -2.75 -0.12
N ILE A 165 -16.48 -3.92 -0.61
CA ILE A 165 -17.29 -5.12 -0.65
C ILE A 165 -16.78 -6.08 0.41
N ASN A 166 -17.67 -6.40 1.36
CA ASN A 166 -17.49 -7.50 2.29
C ASN A 166 -17.99 -8.79 1.65
N THR A 167 -17.14 -9.80 1.54
CA THR A 167 -17.53 -11.15 1.17
C THR A 167 -18.00 -11.91 2.42
N VAL A 168 -19.19 -12.47 2.37
CA VAL A 168 -19.81 -13.21 3.47
C VAL A 168 -20.24 -14.57 2.96
N LEU A 169 -20.03 -15.63 3.74
CA LEU A 169 -20.57 -16.94 3.42
C LEU A 169 -22.02 -17.03 3.91
N THR A 170 -22.96 -17.30 3.01
CA THR A 170 -24.38 -17.52 3.32
C THR A 170 -24.74 -18.96 3.05
N CYS A 171 -25.30 -19.66 4.03
CA CYS A 171 -25.74 -21.05 3.87
C CYS A 171 -27.26 -21.14 4.03
N GLU A 172 -27.95 -21.68 3.04
CA GLU A 172 -29.40 -21.88 3.08
C GLU A 172 -29.76 -23.19 3.82
N ASN A 173 -28.90 -24.22 3.73
CA ASN A 173 -28.99 -25.51 4.43
C ASN A 173 -27.58 -26.09 4.65
N GLU A 174 -27.43 -27.15 5.46
CA GLU A 174 -26.15 -27.87 5.62
C GLU A 174 -25.53 -28.24 4.26
N GLY A 175 -24.32 -27.76 4.00
CA GLY A 175 -23.56 -28.02 2.77
C GLY A 175 -23.98 -27.24 1.52
N LYS A 176 -25.00 -26.36 1.61
CA LYS A 176 -25.40 -25.47 0.50
C LYS A 176 -25.10 -24.02 0.88
N CYS A 177 -23.87 -23.61 0.63
CA CYS A 177 -23.39 -22.26 0.88
C CYS A 177 -23.01 -21.56 -0.43
N THR A 178 -23.09 -20.23 -0.41
CA THR A 178 -22.60 -19.34 -1.47
C THR A 178 -21.83 -18.19 -0.85
N VAL A 179 -20.76 -17.74 -1.51
CA VAL A 179 -20.07 -16.49 -1.13
C VAL A 179 -20.85 -15.32 -1.72
N ASP A 180 -21.27 -14.38 -0.88
CA ASP A 180 -22.05 -13.22 -1.27
C ASP A 180 -21.29 -11.91 -1.00
N GLY A 181 -21.60 -10.86 -1.76
CA GLY A 181 -21.01 -9.53 -1.60
C GLY A 181 -21.98 -8.53 -1.00
N HIS A 182 -21.52 -7.83 0.03
CA HIS A 182 -22.26 -6.79 0.74
C HIS A 182 -21.47 -5.48 0.73
N MET A 183 -22.07 -4.40 0.25
CA MET A 183 -21.50 -3.06 0.42
C MET A 183 -21.77 -2.54 1.83
N VAL A 184 -20.82 -1.83 2.41
CA VAL A 184 -20.99 -1.28 3.77
C VAL A 184 -21.81 0.00 3.77
N GLY A 185 -22.72 0.10 4.75
CA GLY A 185 -23.74 1.15 4.83
C GLY A 185 -25.14 0.68 4.44
N GLY A 186 -25.28 -0.55 3.94
CA GLY A 186 -26.57 -1.21 3.78
C GLY A 186 -26.47 -2.68 4.19
N SER A 187 -27.40 -3.17 5.00
CA SER A 187 -27.60 -4.61 5.26
C SER A 187 -28.08 -5.38 4.02
N LYS A 188 -28.10 -4.75 2.85
CA LYS A 188 -28.63 -5.29 1.61
C LYS A 188 -27.53 -6.03 0.87
N LYS A 189 -27.71 -7.34 0.72
CA LYS A 189 -26.95 -8.17 -0.23
C LYS A 189 -27.01 -7.52 -1.61
N VAL A 190 -25.85 -7.30 -2.22
CA VAL A 190 -25.76 -6.66 -3.54
C VAL A 190 -25.43 -7.69 -4.62
N TYR A 191 -24.57 -8.67 -4.30
CA TYR A 191 -24.16 -9.70 -5.24
C TYR A 191 -24.30 -11.09 -4.62
N LYS A 192 -24.78 -12.06 -5.41
CA LYS A 192 -24.96 -13.46 -5.01
C LYS A 192 -23.90 -14.34 -5.69
N ASP A 193 -23.41 -15.35 -4.98
CA ASP A 193 -22.57 -16.41 -5.55
C ASP A 193 -21.32 -15.88 -6.27
N ILE A 194 -20.60 -14.98 -5.61
CA ILE A 194 -19.34 -14.40 -6.08
C ILE A 194 -18.30 -15.52 -6.21
N GLN A 195 -17.76 -15.66 -7.42
CA GLN A 195 -16.60 -16.48 -7.72
C GLN A 195 -15.34 -15.65 -7.95
N TYR A 196 -15.48 -14.43 -8.47
CA TYR A 196 -14.35 -13.52 -8.70
C TYR A 196 -14.65 -12.12 -8.18
N LEU A 197 -13.65 -11.50 -7.55
CA LEU A 197 -13.72 -10.15 -7.06
C LEU A 197 -12.40 -9.41 -7.30
N SER A 198 -12.47 -8.17 -7.74
CA SER A 198 -11.32 -7.27 -7.88
C SER A 198 -11.75 -5.82 -8.05
N CYS A 199 -10.77 -4.93 -8.11
CA CYS A 199 -10.96 -3.55 -8.56
C CYS A 199 -10.22 -3.34 -9.89
N ASN A 200 -10.88 -2.69 -10.86
CA ASN A 200 -10.43 -2.37 -12.21
C ASN A 200 -10.08 -3.54 -13.14
N VAL A 201 -9.80 -4.72 -12.58
CA VAL A 201 -9.20 -5.83 -13.29
C VAL A 201 -10.16 -7.02 -13.31
N CYS A 202 -11.09 -7.00 -14.26
CA CYS A 202 -12.10 -8.04 -14.36
C CYS A 202 -11.51 -9.38 -14.83
N ALA A 203 -12.13 -10.49 -14.41
CA ALA A 203 -11.65 -11.85 -14.68
C ALA A 203 -11.56 -12.18 -16.18
N ASP A 204 -12.35 -11.49 -17.02
CA ASP A 204 -12.30 -11.57 -18.49
C ASP A 204 -11.02 -10.97 -19.09
N ASN A 205 -10.32 -10.09 -18.37
CA ASN A 205 -9.12 -9.39 -18.84
C ASN A 205 -7.82 -9.94 -18.25
N VAL A 206 -7.89 -10.94 -17.36
CA VAL A 206 -6.71 -11.50 -16.69
C VAL A 206 -6.68 -13.01 -16.83
N LYS A 207 -5.54 -13.49 -17.31
CA LYS A 207 -5.21 -14.91 -17.25
C LYS A 207 -4.69 -15.23 -15.86
N LEU A 208 -5.35 -16.14 -15.15
CA LEU A 208 -4.87 -16.62 -13.85
C LEU A 208 -3.49 -17.29 -14.00
N ASP A 209 -2.50 -16.77 -13.29
CA ASP A 209 -1.16 -17.36 -13.21
C ASP A 209 -1.03 -18.14 -11.90
N ASN A 210 -1.21 -19.45 -12.00
CA ASN A 210 -1.14 -20.39 -10.88
C ASN A 210 0.29 -20.75 -10.48
N SER A 211 1.29 -20.08 -11.06
CA SER A 211 2.64 -20.14 -10.52
C SER A 211 2.61 -19.72 -9.04
N ALA A 212 3.52 -20.31 -8.26
CA ALA A 212 3.75 -19.84 -6.90
C ALA A 212 3.97 -18.32 -6.89
N PRO A 213 3.56 -17.61 -5.82
CA PRO A 213 3.84 -16.19 -5.67
C PRO A 213 5.32 -15.94 -5.95
N LEU A 214 5.62 -14.82 -6.61
CA LEU A 214 7.00 -14.37 -6.66
C LEU A 214 7.45 -14.26 -5.20
N ARG A 215 8.55 -14.93 -4.88
CA ARG A 215 9.28 -14.74 -3.63
C ARG A 215 10.44 -13.81 -3.95
N PRO A 216 10.19 -12.50 -4.13
CA PRO A 216 11.27 -11.59 -4.40
C PRO A 216 12.27 -11.70 -3.26
N CYS A 217 13.54 -11.88 -3.59
CA CYS A 217 14.57 -11.66 -2.61
C CYS A 217 14.46 -10.24 -2.07
N TYR A 218 14.89 -10.04 -0.83
CA TYR A 218 15.03 -8.73 -0.23
C TYR A 218 15.66 -7.76 -1.25
N ARG A 219 14.92 -6.69 -1.55
CA ARG A 219 15.42 -5.55 -2.33
C ARG A 219 15.23 -4.31 -1.49
N THR A 220 16.26 -3.48 -1.49
CA THR A 220 16.25 -2.17 -0.85
C THR A 220 15.34 -1.22 -1.62
N ALA A 221 14.81 -0.21 -0.93
CA ALA A 221 14.09 0.90 -1.57
C ALA A 221 14.94 1.57 -2.67
N ALA A 222 16.24 1.74 -2.44
CA ALA A 222 17.17 2.36 -3.38
C ALA A 222 17.38 1.54 -4.66
N GLU A 223 17.31 0.20 -4.57
CA GLU A 223 17.34 -0.66 -5.76
C GLU A 223 16.05 -0.53 -6.55
N LEU A 224 14.89 -0.58 -5.89
CA LEU A 224 13.59 -0.43 -6.54
C LEU A 224 13.44 0.92 -7.25
N GLN A 225 13.88 2.01 -6.62
CA GLN A 225 13.86 3.36 -7.22
C GLN A 225 14.66 3.48 -8.53
N LYS A 226 15.62 2.58 -8.78
CA LYS A 226 16.41 2.55 -10.02
C LYS A 226 15.78 1.66 -11.10
N MET A 227 14.72 0.94 -10.78
CA MET A 227 14.02 0.05 -11.71
C MET A 227 12.86 0.79 -12.38
N ASP A 228 12.51 0.35 -13.58
CA ASP A 228 11.29 0.81 -14.23
C ASP A 228 10.07 0.36 -13.41
N THR A 229 9.28 1.32 -12.95
CA THR A 229 8.00 1.08 -12.28
C THR A 229 6.93 0.74 -13.30
N GLU A 230 6.01 -0.17 -12.97
CA GLU A 230 4.87 -0.44 -13.84
C GLU A 230 3.67 0.46 -13.55
N THR A 231 3.38 0.67 -12.27
CA THR A 231 2.21 1.44 -11.84
C THR A 231 2.54 2.24 -10.57
N CYS A 232 2.06 3.48 -10.51
CA CYS A 232 2.12 4.31 -9.31
C CYS A 232 0.71 4.59 -8.79
N ALA A 233 0.51 4.44 -7.49
CA ALA A 233 -0.71 4.87 -6.82
C ALA A 233 -0.34 5.97 -5.80
N LEU A 234 -0.84 7.19 -6.04
CA LEU A 234 -0.72 8.31 -5.11
C LEU A 234 -2.06 8.42 -4.37
N GLY A 235 -2.15 7.90 -3.15
CA GLY A 235 -3.43 7.86 -2.42
C GLY A 235 -4.50 7.09 -3.19
N SER A 236 -5.65 7.72 -3.47
CA SER A 236 -6.77 7.13 -4.22
C SER A 236 -6.61 7.19 -5.75
N GLU A 237 -5.63 7.90 -6.29
CA GLU A 237 -5.45 8.04 -7.75
C GLU A 237 -4.38 7.07 -8.29
N ILE A 238 -4.78 6.21 -9.22
CA ILE A 238 -3.83 5.41 -10.01
C ILE A 238 -3.29 6.29 -11.13
N SER A 239 -1.99 6.55 -11.13
CA SER A 239 -1.30 7.22 -12.22
C SER A 239 -0.33 6.24 -12.89
N SER A 240 -0.37 6.17 -14.22
CA SER A 240 0.62 5.45 -15.01
C SER A 240 1.98 6.18 -15.07
N GLN A 241 2.15 7.30 -14.34
CA GLN A 241 3.41 8.00 -14.29
C GLN A 241 4.46 7.24 -13.46
N VAL A 242 5.72 7.42 -13.87
CA VAL A 242 6.91 7.07 -13.08
C VAL A 242 6.69 7.56 -11.66
N CYS A 243 6.90 6.68 -10.68
CA CYS A 243 6.79 7.07 -9.29
C CYS A 243 7.85 8.10 -8.93
N LYS A 244 7.42 9.36 -8.97
CA LYS A 244 8.15 10.52 -8.50
C LYS A 244 7.44 10.97 -7.24
N PRO A 245 7.73 10.34 -6.09
CA PRO A 245 7.10 10.77 -4.87
C PRO A 245 7.51 12.22 -4.60
N ASP A 246 6.60 13.00 -4.05
CA ASP A 246 6.99 14.30 -3.51
C ASP A 246 7.88 14.04 -2.30
N ILE A 247 9.20 14.25 -2.48
CA ILE A 247 10.20 13.95 -1.46
C ILE A 247 9.96 14.83 -0.22
N ALA A 248 9.31 16.00 -0.40
CA ALA A 248 8.97 16.87 0.71
C ALA A 248 7.91 16.20 1.60
N GLY A 249 8.32 15.87 2.84
CA GLY A 249 7.42 15.33 3.87
C GLY A 249 7.43 13.81 4.00
N ILE A 250 8.23 13.08 3.21
CA ILE A 250 8.44 11.64 3.41
C ILE A 250 9.31 11.44 4.64
N ALA A 251 8.77 10.75 5.63
CA ALA A 251 9.45 10.42 6.88
C ALA A 251 10.11 9.04 6.85
N ASN A 252 9.45 8.05 6.23
CA ASN A 252 9.97 6.69 6.14
C ASN A 252 9.69 6.07 4.77
N THR A 253 10.56 5.15 4.37
CA THR A 253 10.36 4.31 3.17
C THR A 253 10.54 2.86 3.52
N TYR A 254 9.62 2.00 3.09
CA TYR A 254 9.77 0.55 3.27
C TYR A 254 9.21 -0.20 2.07
N VAL A 255 9.71 -1.42 1.88
CA VAL A 255 9.28 -2.33 0.82
C VAL A 255 8.36 -3.37 1.42
N ILE A 256 7.29 -3.70 0.72
CA ILE A 256 6.37 -4.75 1.13
C ILE A 256 6.01 -5.61 -0.08
N GLU A 257 5.92 -6.93 0.10
CA GLU A 257 5.37 -7.78 -0.95
C GLU A 257 3.92 -7.38 -1.24
N SER A 258 3.60 -7.06 -2.50
CA SER A 258 2.27 -6.59 -2.93
C SER A 258 1.16 -7.60 -2.63
N SER A 259 1.54 -8.86 -2.43
CA SER A 259 0.59 -9.90 -2.07
C SER A 259 0.12 -9.76 -0.62
N LEU A 260 0.90 -9.17 0.29
CA LEU A 260 0.56 -9.15 1.71
C LEU A 260 -0.80 -8.50 1.99
N ASN A 261 -1.48 -9.04 2.99
CA ASN A 261 -2.66 -8.42 3.57
C ASN A 261 -2.16 -7.22 4.38
N TRP A 262 -2.33 -6.02 3.85
CA TRP A 262 -1.98 -4.81 4.57
C TRP A 262 -3.15 -3.84 4.54
N TYR A 263 -3.34 -3.19 5.69
CA TYR A 263 -4.40 -2.23 5.89
C TYR A 263 -3.98 -0.86 5.38
N TYR A 264 -4.97 -0.18 4.80
CA TYR A 264 -4.97 1.17 4.29
C TYR A 264 -4.08 2.17 5.05
N ILE A 265 -3.30 2.97 4.30
CA ILE A 265 -2.58 4.13 4.83
C ILE A 265 -2.99 5.35 4.00
N ASP A 266 -3.85 6.21 4.55
CA ASP A 266 -4.23 7.51 3.98
C ASP A 266 -3.02 8.37 3.59
N ARG A 267 -1.88 8.15 4.24
CA ARG A 267 -0.67 8.96 4.17
C ARG A 267 0.53 8.25 3.53
N ALA A 268 0.26 7.26 2.69
CA ALA A 268 1.30 6.59 1.93
C ALA A 268 1.15 6.87 0.44
N GLN A 269 2.26 7.16 -0.22
CA GLN A 269 2.39 6.98 -1.66
C GLN A 269 2.95 5.59 -1.91
N ARG A 270 2.40 4.88 -2.92
CA ARG A 270 2.78 3.51 -3.20
C ARG A 270 3.18 3.32 -4.66
N CYS A 271 4.25 2.56 -4.84
CA CYS A 271 4.88 2.35 -6.12
C CYS A 271 5.02 0.85 -6.35
N ARG A 272 4.31 0.31 -7.34
CA ARG A 272 4.24 -1.12 -7.57
C ARG A 272 5.16 -1.55 -8.72
N TYR A 273 5.87 -2.64 -8.48
CA TYR A 273 6.85 -3.22 -9.37
C TYR A 273 6.43 -4.60 -9.87
N ARG A 274 6.84 -4.93 -11.11
CA ARG A 274 6.60 -6.22 -11.78
C ARG A 274 6.89 -7.45 -10.93
N GLN A 275 7.86 -7.31 -10.03
CA GLN A 275 8.34 -8.37 -9.18
C GLN A 275 7.39 -8.70 -8.01
N GLY A 276 6.22 -8.05 -7.92
CA GLY A 276 5.28 -8.22 -6.82
C GLY A 276 5.73 -7.52 -5.54
N LEU A 277 6.42 -6.39 -5.71
CA LEU A 277 6.87 -5.53 -4.62
C LEU A 277 6.17 -4.18 -4.71
N ASP A 278 5.75 -3.67 -3.56
CA ASP A 278 5.27 -2.31 -3.35
C ASP A 278 6.34 -1.55 -2.55
N LEU A 279 6.81 -0.44 -3.10
CA LEU A 279 7.61 0.54 -2.35
C LEU A 279 6.66 1.58 -1.78
N MET A 280 6.70 1.74 -0.47
CA MET A 280 5.85 2.60 0.30
C MET A 280 6.65 3.82 0.74
N TYR A 281 6.09 5.01 0.50
CA TYR A 281 6.59 6.29 0.96
C TYR A 281 5.61 6.84 1.98
N LEU A 282 6.00 6.80 3.25
CA LEU A 282 5.17 7.26 4.36
C LEU A 282 5.46 8.72 4.66
N MET A 283 4.40 9.52 4.62
CA MET A 283 4.47 10.90 5.09
C MET A 283 4.64 10.93 6.61
N GLN A 284 5.23 12.00 7.14
CA GLN A 284 5.32 12.21 8.57
C GLN A 284 3.91 12.22 9.21
N SER A 285 3.74 11.48 10.31
CA SER A 285 2.54 11.58 11.12
C SER A 285 2.50 12.89 11.92
N GLU A 286 1.31 13.45 12.10
CA GLU A 286 1.06 14.54 13.05
C GLU A 286 1.05 14.04 14.50
N LYS A 287 0.87 12.73 14.69
CA LYS A 287 0.93 12.05 15.98
C LYS A 287 2.35 11.55 16.23
N GLU A 288 2.73 11.50 17.49
CA GLU A 288 3.99 10.89 17.90
C GLU A 288 4.02 9.40 17.55
N ASP A 289 2.89 8.70 17.71
CA ASP A 289 2.75 7.28 17.40
C ASP A 289 1.51 7.05 16.54
N GLU A 290 1.66 6.28 15.46
CA GLU A 290 0.55 5.90 14.62
C GLU A 290 0.70 4.52 13.97
N GLU A 291 -0.39 3.74 14.01
CA GLU A 291 -0.48 2.49 13.28
C GLU A 291 -0.53 2.75 11.77
N ILE A 292 0.39 2.10 11.05
CA ILE A 292 0.51 2.14 9.59
C ILE A 292 -0.22 0.95 8.98
N SER A 293 0.03 -0.26 9.47
CA SER A 293 -0.60 -1.46 8.91
C SER A 293 -0.68 -2.55 9.95
N SER A 294 -1.78 -3.29 9.95
CA SER A 294 -1.94 -4.52 10.72
C SER A 294 -1.64 -5.74 9.85
N PHE A 295 -0.88 -6.68 10.40
CA PHE A 295 -0.52 -7.96 9.79
C PHE A 295 -1.07 -9.11 10.64
N SER A 296 -1.66 -10.10 9.98
CA SER A 296 -2.16 -11.29 10.67
C SER A 296 -1.98 -12.55 9.84
N GLY A 297 -1.53 -13.61 10.51
CA GLY A 297 -1.42 -14.94 9.93
C GLY A 297 -0.18 -15.13 9.05
N GLY A 298 0.19 -16.41 8.88
CA GLY A 298 1.38 -16.82 8.13
C GLY A 298 2.70 -16.55 8.86
N GLU A 299 3.75 -17.21 8.41
CA GLU A 299 5.12 -16.82 8.72
C GLU A 299 5.49 -15.64 7.81
N LEU A 300 5.77 -14.47 8.38
CA LEU A 300 6.30 -13.34 7.63
C LEU A 300 7.79 -13.18 7.90
N CYS A 301 8.49 -12.63 6.92
CA CYS A 301 9.85 -12.18 7.06
C CYS A 301 9.89 -10.65 7.16
N VAL A 302 10.54 -10.14 8.20
CA VAL A 302 10.73 -8.70 8.43
C VAL A 302 12.22 -8.40 8.45
N VAL A 303 12.63 -7.36 7.72
CA VAL A 303 14.02 -6.90 7.68
C VAL A 303 14.09 -5.46 8.17
N THR A 304 15.11 -5.18 8.98
CA THR A 304 15.40 -3.85 9.54
C THR A 304 16.59 -3.20 8.84
N GLU A 305 16.77 -1.88 9.01
CA GLU A 305 17.87 -1.10 8.39
C GLU A 305 19.27 -1.68 8.63
N ASN A 306 19.48 -2.32 9.79
CA ASN A 306 20.73 -2.99 10.14
C ASN A 306 20.84 -4.43 9.61
N HIS A 307 20.04 -4.79 8.61
CA HIS A 307 20.01 -6.10 7.96
C HIS A 307 19.73 -7.29 8.90
N LYS A 308 19.05 -7.05 10.03
CA LYS A 308 18.54 -8.15 10.85
C LYS A 308 17.25 -8.67 10.25
N HIS A 309 17.15 -10.00 10.18
CA HIS A 309 16.01 -10.70 9.60
C HIS A 309 15.23 -11.40 10.70
N TYR A 310 13.91 -11.20 10.71
CA TYR A 310 13.02 -11.73 11.73
C TYR A 310 11.95 -12.59 11.08
N SER A 311 11.71 -13.79 11.63
CA SER A 311 10.48 -14.53 11.36
C SER A 311 9.41 -14.12 12.37
N THR A 312 8.18 -14.01 11.91
CA THR A 312 7.05 -13.57 12.75
C THR A 312 5.96 -14.62 12.85
N SER A 313 5.33 -14.73 14.01
CA SER A 313 4.05 -15.43 14.19
C SER A 313 3.06 -14.54 14.95
N GLY A 314 1.76 -14.81 14.80
CA GLY A 314 0.69 -14.06 15.47
C GLY A 314 0.21 -12.84 14.69
N ARG A 315 -0.49 -11.93 15.38
CA ARG A 315 -0.96 -10.64 14.85
C ARG A 315 -0.13 -9.47 15.35
N TRP A 316 0.47 -8.69 14.48
CA TRP A 316 1.23 -7.50 14.86
C TRP A 316 0.86 -6.33 13.95
N ALA A 317 1.29 -5.13 14.32
CA ALA A 317 1.09 -3.93 13.53
C ALA A 317 2.41 -3.21 13.30
N LEU A 318 2.62 -2.68 12.11
CA LEU A 318 3.68 -1.72 11.82
C LEU A 318 3.20 -0.35 12.26
N TRP A 319 4.01 0.32 13.07
CA TRP A 319 3.75 1.66 13.58
C TRP A 319 4.86 2.60 13.14
N GLN A 320 4.51 3.87 12.96
CA GLN A 320 5.44 4.97 12.83
C GLN A 320 5.52 5.69 14.17
N HIS A 321 6.73 5.80 14.72
CA HIS A 321 7.03 6.67 15.85
C HIS A 321 7.84 7.86 15.33
N CYS A 322 7.50 9.07 15.78
CA CYS A 322 8.18 10.31 15.40
C CYS A 322 8.57 11.11 16.65
N ALA A 323 9.86 11.12 16.98
CA ALA A 323 10.41 11.86 18.10
C ALA A 323 11.49 12.85 17.62
N LYS A 324 11.36 14.12 18.04
CA LYS A 324 12.36 15.18 17.77
C LYS A 324 12.66 15.40 16.27
N GLY A 325 11.67 15.17 15.41
CA GLY A 325 11.81 15.33 13.96
C GLY A 325 12.45 14.15 13.24
N GLU A 326 12.78 13.07 13.96
CA GLU A 326 13.16 11.78 13.38
C GLU A 326 11.99 10.82 13.52
N CYS A 327 11.72 10.06 12.46
CA CYS A 327 10.67 9.04 12.47
C CYS A 327 11.27 7.67 12.13
N ASN A 328 10.78 6.63 12.79
CA ASN A 328 11.16 5.25 12.53
C ASN A 328 9.92 4.36 12.48
N LEU A 329 10.07 3.23 11.79
CA LEU A 329 9.05 2.19 11.75
C LEU A 329 9.38 1.08 12.74
N TYR A 330 8.42 0.67 13.56
CA TYR A 330 8.59 -0.41 14.52
C TYR A 330 7.42 -1.38 14.50
N ALA A 331 7.66 -2.62 14.91
CA ALA A 331 6.62 -3.63 15.04
C ALA A 331 6.01 -3.59 16.46
N TRP A 332 4.72 -3.32 16.55
CA TRP A 332 3.91 -3.47 17.76
C TRP A 332 3.25 -4.84 17.79
N LEU A 333 3.53 -5.63 18.83
CA LEU A 333 3.09 -7.02 18.95
C LEU A 333 1.74 -7.10 19.69
N ASN A 334 0.89 -8.07 19.34
CA ASN A 334 -0.19 -8.49 20.23
C ASN A 334 0.25 -9.66 21.12
N GLU A 335 -0.61 -10.04 22.08
CA GLU A 335 -0.31 -11.05 23.11
C GLU A 335 0.19 -12.39 22.57
N ASP A 336 -0.28 -12.82 21.41
CA ASP A 336 0.07 -14.08 20.75
C ASP A 336 1.28 -13.96 19.80
N SER A 337 1.85 -12.77 19.68
CA SER A 337 2.80 -12.44 18.63
C SER A 337 4.24 -12.54 19.08
N VAL A 338 5.06 -13.13 18.22
CA VAL A 338 6.47 -13.37 18.47
C VAL A 338 7.27 -13.05 17.22
N PHE A 339 8.33 -12.28 17.40
CA PHE A 339 9.38 -12.11 16.40
C PHE A 339 10.61 -12.87 16.88
N SER A 340 11.16 -13.74 16.03
CA SER A 340 12.39 -14.48 16.30
C SER A 340 13.48 -14.02 15.34
N LEU A 341 14.64 -13.66 15.86
CA LEU A 341 15.79 -13.31 15.03
C LEU A 341 16.30 -14.57 14.31
N VAL A 342 16.38 -14.53 12.98
CA VAL A 342 16.65 -15.72 12.15
C VAL A 342 18.02 -16.34 12.44
N ASN A 343 19.03 -15.49 12.68
CA ASN A 343 20.41 -15.92 12.97
C ASN A 343 20.67 -16.16 14.46
N ASP A 344 19.70 -15.88 15.33
CA ASP A 344 19.75 -16.20 16.76
C ASP A 344 18.33 -16.47 17.27
N PRO A 345 17.82 -17.71 17.13
CA PRO A 345 16.47 -18.07 17.52
C PRO A 345 16.16 -17.87 19.02
N ASN A 346 17.19 -17.68 19.86
CA ASN A 346 17.00 -17.37 21.27
C ASN A 346 16.68 -15.89 21.50
N LYS A 347 17.07 -15.00 20.58
CA LYS A 347 16.68 -13.59 20.62
C LYS A 347 15.28 -13.43 20.03
N LYS A 348 14.31 -13.28 20.94
CA LYS A 348 12.89 -13.12 20.62
C LYS A 348 12.35 -11.81 21.16
N TYR A 349 11.32 -11.31 20.49
CA TYR A 349 10.55 -10.16 20.92
C TYR A 349 9.09 -10.61 21.03
N ALA A 350 8.47 -10.34 22.18
CA ALA A 350 7.10 -10.71 22.48
C ALA A 350 6.39 -9.52 23.15
N TYR A 351 5.06 -9.50 23.10
CA TYR A 351 4.27 -8.39 23.65
C TYR A 351 4.57 -8.07 25.12
N ALA A 352 4.76 -9.09 25.96
CA ALA A 352 5.11 -8.89 27.36
C ALA A 352 6.44 -8.13 27.55
N MET A 353 7.42 -8.36 26.65
CA MET A 353 8.70 -7.66 26.67
C MET A 353 8.52 -6.19 26.28
N GLN A 354 7.72 -5.92 25.25
CA GLN A 354 7.40 -4.55 24.84
C GLN A 354 6.67 -3.78 25.94
N LYS A 355 5.74 -4.42 26.66
CA LYS A 355 5.09 -3.82 27.83
C LYS A 355 6.05 -3.49 28.95
N ALA A 356 7.00 -4.38 29.24
CA ALA A 356 8.03 -4.14 30.25
C ALA A 356 8.96 -2.98 29.84
N ALA A 357 9.37 -2.93 28.58
CA ALA A 357 10.17 -1.84 28.02
C ALA A 357 9.45 -0.48 28.12
N GLN A 358 8.15 -0.42 27.75
CA GLN A 358 7.32 0.76 27.94
C GLN A 358 7.27 1.20 29.41
N ALA A 359 7.02 0.27 30.34
CA ALA A 359 6.97 0.58 31.76
C ALA A 359 8.32 1.10 32.31
N ALA A 360 9.44 0.70 31.68
CA ALA A 360 10.78 1.18 31.97
C ALA A 360 11.15 2.50 31.24
N GLY A 361 10.22 3.09 30.48
CA GLY A 361 10.44 4.35 29.76
C GLY A 361 11.34 4.21 28.53
N LYS A 362 11.45 3.01 27.96
CA LYS A 362 12.22 2.75 26.74
C LYS A 362 11.47 3.26 25.51
N THR A 363 12.18 3.98 24.65
CA THR A 363 11.63 4.51 23.39
C THR A 363 11.52 3.42 22.33
N TYR A 364 10.60 3.58 21.37
CA TYR A 364 10.42 2.60 20.28
C TYR A 364 11.59 2.53 19.29
N ASP A 365 12.53 3.46 19.41
CA ASP A 365 13.80 3.43 18.68
C ASP A 365 14.80 2.40 19.23
N ASP A 366 14.64 1.93 20.48
CA ASP A 366 15.57 1.01 21.14
C ASP A 366 15.54 -0.37 20.44
N PRO A 367 16.59 -0.75 19.68
CA PRO A 367 16.60 -1.97 18.88
C PRO A 367 16.80 -3.23 19.73
N ASP A 368 17.12 -3.09 21.02
CA ASP A 368 17.22 -4.22 21.93
C ASP A 368 15.89 -4.57 22.57
N GLU A 369 14.96 -3.60 22.65
CA GLU A 369 13.64 -3.77 23.25
C GLU A 369 12.54 -3.96 22.20
N TYR A 370 12.71 -3.35 21.02
CA TYR A 370 11.74 -3.38 19.93
C TYR A 370 12.37 -3.85 18.62
N VAL A 371 11.55 -4.44 17.74
CA VAL A 371 11.92 -4.61 16.33
C VAL A 371 11.66 -3.28 15.65
N SER A 372 12.67 -2.41 15.68
CA SER A 372 12.63 -1.04 15.16
C SER A 372 13.36 -0.92 13.82
N ARG A 373 13.14 0.21 13.13
CA ARG A 373 13.71 0.55 11.82
C ARG A 373 13.39 -0.50 10.75
N VAL A 374 12.13 -0.92 10.67
CA VAL A 374 11.65 -1.86 9.66
C VAL A 374 11.73 -1.24 8.26
N VAL A 375 12.32 -1.97 7.32
CA VAL A 375 12.49 -1.52 5.91
C VAL A 375 11.94 -2.48 4.88
N TRP A 376 11.68 -3.74 5.24
CA TRP A 376 11.11 -4.71 4.30
C TRP A 376 10.22 -5.72 5.02
N ILE A 377 9.12 -6.10 4.38
CA ILE A 377 8.15 -7.10 4.88
C ILE A 377 7.73 -8.01 3.71
N GLY A 378 7.80 -9.32 3.90
CA GLY A 378 7.39 -10.30 2.88
C GLY A 378 6.85 -11.60 3.48
N TYR A 379 6.23 -12.43 2.64
CA TYR A 379 5.63 -13.70 3.05
C TYR A 379 6.64 -14.85 3.04
N GLY A 380 6.53 -15.73 4.04
CA GLY A 380 7.33 -16.93 4.16
C GLY A 380 8.66 -16.72 4.90
N PRO A 381 9.53 -17.73 4.88
CA PRO A 381 10.75 -17.73 5.68
C PRO A 381 11.80 -16.79 5.10
N CYS A 382 12.60 -16.15 5.96
CA CYS A 382 13.71 -15.26 5.62
C CYS A 382 14.92 -15.97 4.98
N THR A 383 14.68 -16.82 3.98
CA THR A 383 15.66 -17.73 3.35
C THR A 383 16.31 -17.16 2.10
N CYS A 384 15.96 -15.93 1.71
CA CYS A 384 16.64 -15.25 0.63
C CYS A 384 18.06 -14.88 1.11
N ASN A 385 19.01 -15.78 0.85
CA ASN A 385 20.43 -15.52 1.04
C ASN A 385 20.80 -14.29 0.21
N VAL A 386 21.04 -13.18 0.91
CA VAL A 386 21.77 -12.04 0.37
C VAL A 386 23.17 -12.58 0.04
N LYS A 387 23.41 -12.86 -1.24
CA LYS A 387 24.77 -13.17 -1.72
C LYS A 387 25.49 -11.89 -2.06
#